data_AF-A0A535P3R2-F1
#
_entry.id   AF-A0A535P3R2-F1
#
_cell.length_a   1.000
_cell.length_b   1.000
_cell.length_c   1.000
_cell.angle_alpha   90.00
_cell.angle_beta   90.00
_cell.angle_gamma   90.00
#
_symmetry.space_group_name_H-M   'P 1'
#
loop_
_entity.id
_entity.type
_entity.pdbx_description
1 polymer ?
#
loop_
_entity_poly.entity_id
_entity_poly.type
_entity_poly.pdbx_seq_one_letter_code
_entity_poly.pdbx_strand_id
1 'polypeptide(L)' 'DAAANRAAARLAEDLGKVTATGSDSHSAEELGRSWMEMEEYGGTDDFLEKLRTARHVVTTSSGTGRRA' A
#
# COMPACT_ATOMS: atom_id res chain seq x y z
N ASP A 1 -11.53 -3.09 5.48
CA ASP A 1 -12.50 -2.13 6.03
C ASP A 1 -12.08 -0.73 5.61
N ALA A 2 -12.93 0.01 4.89
CA ALA A 2 -12.59 1.33 4.37
C ALA A 2 -12.45 2.40 5.48
N ALA A 3 -13.16 2.27 6.60
CA ALA A 3 -13.02 3.18 7.73
C ALA A 3 -11.71 2.96 8.46
N ALA A 4 -11.31 1.70 8.66
CA ALA A 4 -10.02 1.36 9.26
C ALA A 4 -8.84 1.88 8.41
N ASN A 5 -8.89 1.72 7.07
CA ASN A 5 -7.85 2.23 6.18
C ASN A 5 -7.71 3.76 6.25
N ARG A 6 -8.83 4.49 6.35
CA ARG A 6 -8.81 5.94 6.54
C ARG A 6 -8.23 6.35 7.89
N ALA A 7 -8.55 5.61 8.96
CA ALA A 7 -8.00 5.87 10.28
C ALA A 7 -6.48 5.63 10.32
N ALA A 8 -6.01 4.54 9.70
CA ALA A 8 -4.59 4.24 9.56
C ALA A 8 -3.84 5.32 8.76
N ALA A 9 -4.43 5.81 7.66
CA ALA A 9 -3.84 6.89 6.86
C ALA A 9 -3.67 8.18 7.68
N ARG A 10 -4.68 8.57 8.46
CA ARG A 10 -4.60 9.74 9.37
C ARG A 10 -3.53 9.57 10.44
N LEU A 11 -3.47 8.39 11.07
CA LEU A 11 -2.45 8.11 12.07
C LEU A 11 -1.03 8.16 11.48
N ALA A 12 -0.84 7.66 10.26
CA ALA A 12 0.44 7.75 9.58
C ALA A 12 0.85 9.21 9.31
N GLU A 13 -0.10 10.05 8.88
CA GLU A 13 0.11 11.50 8.70
C GLU A 13 0.51 12.17 10.02
N ASP A 14 -0.24 11.94 11.11
CA ASP A 14 0.03 12.51 12.43
C ASP A 14 1.42 12.13 12.97
N LEU A 15 1.92 10.95 12.63
CA LEU A 15 3.22 10.43 13.05
C LEU A 15 4.36 10.70 12.05
N GLY A 16 4.08 11.38 10.93
CA GLY A 16 5.05 11.62 9.86
C GLY A 16 5.56 10.35 9.17
N LYS A 17 4.77 9.27 9.22
CA LYS A 17 5.09 7.96 8.63
C LYS A 17 4.64 7.90 7.19
N VAL A 18 5.37 7.10 6.42
CA VAL A 18 5.06 6.85 5.02
C VAL A 18 3.95 5.80 4.91
N THR A 19 3.01 6.00 4.01
CA THR A 19 1.95 5.03 3.70
C THR A 19 2.41 4.04 2.64
N ALA A 20 1.96 2.80 2.75
CA ALA A 20 2.26 1.75 1.78
C ALA A 20 1.01 0.94 1.44
N THR A 21 0.97 0.37 0.23
CA THR A 21 -0.06 -0.60 -0.18
C THR A 21 0.60 -1.91 -0.58
N GLY A 22 0.01 -3.02 -0.13
CA GLY A 22 0.42 -4.37 -0.50
C GLY A 22 -0.79 -5.26 -0.69
N SER A 23 -0.63 -6.32 -1.47
CA SER A 23 -1.71 -7.23 -1.87
C SER A 23 -2.20 -8.16 -0.76
N ASP A 24 -1.51 -8.21 0.38
CA ASP A 24 -1.79 -9.12 1.50
C ASP A 24 -1.98 -10.57 1.03
N SER A 25 -1.09 -11.00 0.14
CA SER A 25 -1.18 -12.27 -0.56
C SER A 25 -0.79 -13.42 0.37
N HIS A 26 -1.66 -14.43 0.47
CA HIS A 26 -1.43 -15.67 1.20
C HIS A 26 -1.17 -16.86 0.25
N SER A 27 -1.45 -16.71 -1.05
CA SER A 27 -1.03 -17.64 -2.11
C SER A 27 -0.44 -16.90 -3.32
N ALA A 28 0.21 -17.66 -4.22
CA ALA A 28 0.83 -17.12 -5.43
C ALA A 28 -0.20 -16.49 -6.39
N GLU A 29 -1.44 -16.99 -6.43
CA GLU A 29 -2.49 -16.41 -7.29
C GLU A 29 -2.98 -15.05 -6.80
N GLU A 30 -2.67 -14.68 -5.55
CA GLU A 30 -3.05 -13.40 -4.97
C GLU A 30 -2.00 -12.32 -5.17
N LEU A 31 -0.82 -12.68 -5.69
CA LEU A 31 0.24 -11.74 -6.03
C LEU A 31 -0.24 -10.80 -7.15
N GLY A 32 0.15 -9.53 -7.07
CA GLY A 32 -0.19 -8.54 -8.08
C GLY A 32 -1.61 -7.97 -7.99
N ARG A 33 -2.37 -8.24 -6.92
CA ARG A 33 -3.62 -7.50 -6.64
C ARG A 33 -3.39 -6.01 -6.35
N SER A 34 -2.23 -5.70 -5.79
CA SER A 34 -1.75 -4.34 -5.61
C SER A 34 -0.23 -4.31 -5.41
N TRP A 35 0.41 -3.23 -5.85
CA TRP A 35 1.84 -3.00 -5.71
C TRP A 35 2.14 -1.49 -5.66
N MET A 36 3.39 -1.13 -5.41
CA MET A 36 3.87 0.24 -5.47
C MET A 36 4.96 0.34 -6.52
N GLU A 37 4.84 1.32 -7.40
CA GLU A 37 5.85 1.65 -8.40
C GLU A 37 6.67 2.82 -7.88
N MET A 38 7.98 2.64 -7.79
CA MET A 38 8.93 3.66 -7.34
C MET A 38 10.25 3.49 -8.08
N GLU A 39 11.08 4.53 -8.01
CA GLU A 39 12.43 4.49 -8.55
C GLU A 39 13.32 3.49 -7.79
N GLU A 40 14.36 3.00 -8.45
CA GLU A 40 15.38 2.16 -7.80
C GLU A 40 16.01 2.92 -6.63
N TYR A 41 16.19 2.25 -5.49
CA TYR A 41 16.70 2.85 -4.26
C TYR A 41 17.96 2.15 -3.76
N GLY A 42 18.89 2.93 -3.19
CA GLY A 42 20.20 2.44 -2.74
C GLY A 42 20.27 2.07 -1.25
N GLY A 43 19.26 2.40 -0.46
CA GLY A 43 19.25 2.16 0.99
C GLY A 43 17.94 2.55 1.65
N THR A 44 17.83 2.36 2.97
CA THR A 44 16.57 2.53 3.72
C THR A 44 16.02 3.95 3.66
N ASP A 45 16.86 4.97 3.85
CA ASP A 45 16.39 6.37 3.86
C ASP A 45 15.90 6.79 2.47
N ASP A 46 16.67 6.47 1.43
CA ASP A 46 16.33 6.67 0.02
C ASP A 46 15.05 5.90 -0.38
N PHE A 47 14.88 4.68 0.13
CA PHE A 47 13.64 3.91 -0.02
C PHE A 47 12.45 4.65 0.59
N LEU A 48 12.57 5.17 1.82
CA LEU A 48 11.48 5.88 2.48
C LEU A 48 11.14 7.20 1.77
N GLU A 49 12.12 7.89 1.21
CA GLU A 49 11.90 9.09 0.39
C GLU A 49 11.13 8.75 -0.89
N LYS A 50 11.58 7.74 -1.65
CA LYS A 50 10.92 7.29 -2.88
C LYS A 50 9.55 6.67 -2.62
N LEU A 51 9.37 6.01 -1.48
CA LEU A 51 8.10 5.45 -1.07
C LEU A 51 7.04 6.54 -0.83
N ARG A 52 7.42 7.73 -0.35
CA ARG A 52 6.48 8.86 -0.14
C ARG A 52 5.82 9.33 -1.44
N THR A 53 6.51 9.20 -2.57
CA THR A 53 6.04 9.63 -3.89
C THR A 53 5.65 8.46 -4.78
N ALA A 54 5.74 7.22 -4.28
CA ALA A 54 5.45 6.02 -5.04
C ALA A 54 4.01 6.00 -5.54
N ARG A 55 3.81 5.43 -6.73
CA ARG A 55 2.47 5.22 -7.28
C ARG A 55 1.89 3.93 -6.72
N HIS A 56 0.79 4.05 -6.00
CA HIS A 56 0.03 2.90 -5.49
C HIS A 56 -0.87 2.35 -6.61
N VAL A 57 -0.64 1.12 -7.03
CA VAL A 57 -1.45 0.42 -8.02
C VAL A 57 -2.30 -0.63 -7.35
N VAL A 58 -3.60 -0.63 -7.64
CA VAL A 58 -4.57 -1.59 -7.13
C VAL A 58 -5.40 -2.07 -8.32
N THR A 59 -5.22 -3.33 -8.72
CA THR A 59 -5.90 -3.92 -9.89
C THR A 59 -7.20 -4.62 -9.53
N THR A 60 -7.31 -5.02 -8.27
CA THR A 60 -8.52 -5.62 -7.71
C THR A 60 -8.77 -4.93 -6.38
N SER A 61 -10.00 -4.49 -6.12
CA SER A 61 -10.35 -3.90 -4.83
C SER A 61 -10.00 -4.88 -3.71
N SER A 62 -8.87 -4.67 -3.05
CA SER A 62 -8.47 -5.46 -1.88
C SER A 62 -9.46 -5.13 -0.75
N GLY A 63 -10.52 -5.93 -0.65
CA GLY A 63 -11.53 -5.81 0.40
C GLY A 63 -12.96 -5.80 -0.11
N THR A 64 -13.67 -6.91 0.15
CA THR A 64 -15.14 -7.06 0.09
C THR A 64 -15.77 -6.82 -1.28
N GLY A 65 -15.48 -7.72 -2.24
CA GLY A 65 -16.50 -8.10 -3.21
C GLY A 65 -17.72 -8.63 -2.44
N ARG A 66 -18.79 -7.85 -2.43
CA ARG A 66 -20.12 -8.20 -1.93
C ARG A 66 -20.47 -9.62 -2.42
N ARG A 67 -20.62 -10.58 -1.51
CA ARG A 67 -21.34 -11.83 -1.82
C ARG A 67 -22.77 -11.42 -2.16
N ALA A 68 -23.14 -11.55 -3.43
CA ALA A 68 -24.53 -11.61 -3.88
C ALA A 68 -24.89 -13.10 -4.05
#